data_AF-A0A8S7RKS5-F1
#
_entry.id   AF-A0A8S7RKS5-F1
#
_cell.length_a   1.000
_cell.length_b   1.000
_cell.length_c   1.000
_cell.angle_alpha   90.00
_cell.angle_beta   90.00
_cell.angle_gamma   90.00
#
_symmetry.space_group_name_H-M   'P 1'
#
loop_
_entity.id
_entity.type
_entity.pdbx_description
1 polymer ?
#
loop_
_entity_poly.entity_id
_entity_poly.type
_entity_poly.pdbx_seq_one_letter_code
_entity_poly.pdbx_strand_id
1 'polypeptide(L)'
;EGKAPVDAANPRAKNVYGHIIHWLEHNGDPTALQFAWDILVMGGRTDTDKPETKGSMKGAEFGSADGLSFDHRGVLWIQTDVSSSTINIKDYKGMGNNQMVATIPGTNEFRRFLTGPRGCEITGIAFTPDNRTLFINIQHPGEPSEGLSDPQHPTAVSSWPDGDKAGRPRSSTVVIVKADGGIIGT
;
A
#
# COMPACT_ATOMS: atom_id res chain seq x y z
N GLU A 1 -27.00 -7.19 5.55
CA GLU A 1 -25.74 -6.46 5.29
C GLU A 1 -24.59 -7.46 5.23
N GLY A 2 -23.65 -7.24 4.30
CA GLY A 2 -22.65 -8.20 3.84
C GLY A 2 -21.60 -8.59 4.87
N LYS A 3 -21.90 -9.59 5.70
CA LYS A 3 -20.91 -10.34 6.47
C LYS A 3 -20.82 -11.73 5.90
N ALA A 4 -20.14 -11.85 4.75
CA ALA A 4 -19.81 -13.15 4.22
C ALA A 4 -19.08 -13.95 5.32
N PRO A 5 -19.41 -15.24 5.52
CA PRO A 5 -18.68 -16.08 6.45
C PRO A 5 -17.22 -16.18 6.01
N VAL A 6 -16.37 -16.60 6.95
CA VAL A 6 -14.98 -16.96 6.59
C VAL A 6 -15.01 -18.10 5.59
N ASP A 7 -14.24 -17.94 4.52
CA ASP A 7 -14.00 -18.97 3.51
C ASP A 7 -12.52 -18.99 3.11
N ALA A 8 -12.19 -19.80 2.10
CA ALA A 8 -10.81 -19.95 1.66
C ALA A 8 -10.22 -18.62 1.12
N ALA A 9 -11.01 -17.82 0.41
CA ALA A 9 -10.56 -16.55 -0.15
C ALA A 9 -10.53 -15.45 0.92
N ASN A 10 -11.38 -15.53 1.94
CA ASN A 10 -11.54 -14.56 3.01
C ASN A 10 -11.29 -15.22 4.38
N PRO A 11 -10.04 -15.60 4.71
CA PRO A 11 -9.75 -16.51 5.82
C PRO A 11 -9.88 -15.86 7.22
N ARG A 12 -10.21 -14.57 7.32
CA ARG A 12 -10.28 -13.82 8.59
C ARG A 12 -11.64 -13.14 8.77
N ALA A 13 -12.34 -13.46 9.86
CA ALA A 13 -13.67 -12.89 10.16
C ALA A 13 -13.65 -11.38 10.46
N LYS A 14 -12.57 -10.87 11.05
CA LYS A 14 -12.35 -9.44 11.35
C LYS A 14 -11.07 -8.98 10.68
N ASN A 15 -11.05 -9.05 9.35
CA ASN A 15 -9.88 -8.74 8.57
C ASN A 15 -9.62 -7.23 8.48
N VAL A 16 -8.85 -6.69 9.42
CA VAL A 16 -8.47 -5.25 9.42
C VAL A 16 -7.27 -4.93 8.53
N TYR A 17 -6.54 -5.95 8.05
CA TYR A 17 -5.29 -5.76 7.31
C TYR A 17 -5.39 -6.07 5.81
N GLY A 18 -6.42 -6.79 5.37
CA GLY A 18 -6.53 -7.21 3.96
C GLY A 18 -5.54 -8.31 3.58
N HIS A 19 -5.56 -8.69 2.31
CA HIS A 19 -4.64 -9.66 1.70
C HIS A 19 -4.69 -9.47 0.17
N ILE A 20 -3.67 -9.98 -0.54
CA ILE A 20 -3.63 -9.94 -2.01
C ILE A 20 -3.90 -11.35 -2.52
N ILE A 21 -4.92 -11.49 -3.37
CA ILE A 21 -5.23 -12.73 -4.09
C ILE A 21 -4.51 -12.70 -5.44
N HIS A 22 -3.93 -13.85 -5.80
CA HIS A 22 -3.35 -14.09 -7.11
C HIS A 22 -4.10 -15.23 -7.78
N TRP A 23 -4.35 -15.09 -9.08
CA TRP A 23 -4.93 -16.16 -9.88
C TRP A 23 -4.20 -16.30 -11.21
N LEU A 24 -4.26 -17.50 -11.75
CA LEU A 24 -3.72 -17.87 -13.04
C LEU A 24 -4.84 -18.55 -13.84
N GLU A 25 -5.23 -17.93 -14.95
CA GLU A 25 -6.20 -18.48 -15.87
C GLU A 25 -5.72 -19.82 -16.44
N HIS A 26 -6.67 -20.73 -16.69
CA HIS A 26 -6.37 -22.06 -17.19
C HIS A 26 -5.57 -21.97 -18.50
N ASN A 27 -4.43 -22.68 -18.54
CA ASN A 27 -3.46 -22.65 -19.64
C ASN A 27 -2.83 -21.28 -19.94
N GLY A 28 -2.92 -20.30 -19.02
CA GLY A 28 -2.45 -18.94 -19.26
C GLY A 28 -3.27 -18.18 -20.32
N ASP A 29 -4.51 -18.61 -20.56
CA ASP A 29 -5.41 -17.99 -21.53
C ASP A 29 -6.32 -16.98 -20.82
N PRO A 30 -6.19 -15.67 -21.08
CA PRO A 30 -7.03 -14.65 -20.45
C PRO A 30 -8.51 -14.73 -20.83
N THR A 31 -8.87 -15.58 -21.80
CA THR A 31 -10.26 -15.87 -22.18
C THR A 31 -10.84 -17.09 -21.47
N ALA A 32 -10.03 -17.84 -20.70
CA ALA A 32 -10.50 -19.03 -20.00
C ALA A 32 -11.51 -18.70 -18.90
N LEU A 33 -12.48 -19.60 -18.70
CA LEU A 33 -13.53 -19.46 -17.68
C LEU A 33 -13.16 -20.12 -16.34
N GLN A 34 -11.96 -20.69 -16.24
CA GLN A 34 -11.45 -21.36 -15.05
C GLN A 34 -10.06 -20.80 -14.73
N PHE A 35 -9.74 -20.73 -13.45
CA PHE A 35 -8.45 -20.29 -12.94
C PHE A 35 -8.07 -21.08 -11.70
N ALA A 36 -6.76 -21.23 -11.48
CA ALA A 36 -6.23 -21.57 -10.17
C ALA A 36 -5.98 -20.27 -9.41
N TRP A 37 -6.13 -20.27 -8.09
CA TRP A 37 -5.85 -19.08 -7.28
C TRP A 37 -5.20 -19.45 -5.95
N ASP A 38 -4.50 -18.49 -5.39
CA ASP A 38 -3.93 -18.52 -4.05
C ASP A 38 -3.99 -17.14 -3.39
N ILE A 39 -3.69 -17.08 -2.10
CA ILE A 39 -3.41 -15.82 -1.43
C ILE A 39 -1.90 -15.58 -1.53
N LEU A 40 -1.51 -14.62 -2.37
CA LEU A 40 -0.12 -14.23 -2.57
C LEU A 40 0.52 -13.77 -1.25
N VAL A 41 -0.21 -12.95 -0.49
CA VAL A 41 0.26 -12.43 0.80
C VAL A 41 -0.90 -12.01 1.69
N MET A 42 -0.84 -12.41 2.96
CA MET A 42 -1.68 -11.91 4.03
C MET A 42 -1.08 -10.62 4.60
N GLY A 43 -1.84 -9.52 4.57
CA GLY A 43 -1.52 -8.28 5.28
C GLY A 43 -1.55 -8.50 6.80
N GLY A 44 -0.68 -7.85 7.55
CA GLY A 44 -0.66 -7.99 9.01
C GLY A 44 0.71 -7.83 9.66
N ARG A 45 0.78 -8.30 10.91
CA ARG A 45 1.93 -8.28 11.80
C ARG A 45 2.86 -9.47 11.52
N THR A 46 4.16 -9.23 11.50
CA THR A 46 5.19 -10.28 11.39
C THR A 46 5.71 -10.76 12.74
N ASP A 47 5.39 -10.02 13.81
CA ASP A 47 5.83 -10.28 15.19
C ASP A 47 4.79 -11.05 16.04
N THR A 48 3.86 -11.75 15.39
CA THR A 48 2.80 -12.49 16.09
C THR A 48 2.44 -13.80 15.42
N ASP A 49 2.04 -14.77 16.22
CA ASP A 49 1.51 -16.07 15.75
C ASP A 49 -0.02 -16.15 15.75
N LYS A 50 -0.69 -15.07 16.13
CA LYS A 50 -2.15 -14.97 16.18
C LYS A 50 -2.75 -14.97 14.76
N PRO A 51 -3.54 -15.98 14.36
CA PRO A 51 -4.05 -16.09 12.98
C PRO A 51 -4.85 -14.86 12.51
N GLU A 52 -5.51 -14.15 13.42
CA GLU A 52 -6.30 -12.96 13.15
C GLU A 52 -5.47 -11.75 12.71
N THR A 53 -4.22 -11.64 13.16
CA THR A 53 -3.37 -10.46 12.93
C THR A 53 -2.07 -10.79 12.21
N LYS A 54 -1.71 -12.07 12.10
CA LYS A 54 -0.48 -12.53 11.44
C LYS A 54 -0.49 -12.23 9.94
N GLY A 55 0.54 -11.53 9.48
CA GLY A 55 0.89 -11.39 8.08
C GLY A 55 1.81 -12.52 7.61
N SER A 56 1.85 -12.77 6.30
CA SER A 56 2.67 -13.86 5.71
C SER A 56 3.96 -13.41 5.04
N MET A 57 4.17 -12.09 4.93
CA MET A 57 5.34 -11.48 4.31
C MET A 57 6.61 -11.67 5.16
N LYS A 58 7.78 -11.73 4.51
CA LYS A 58 9.07 -11.53 5.17
C LYS A 58 9.60 -10.13 4.85
N GLY A 59 9.90 -9.35 5.88
CA GLY A 59 10.43 -7.99 5.74
C GLY A 59 9.41 -6.94 6.17
N ALA A 60 9.05 -6.04 5.26
CA ALA A 60 8.19 -4.89 5.58
C ALA A 60 6.76 -5.32 5.93
N GLU A 61 6.31 -4.95 7.12
CA GLU A 61 4.91 -5.06 7.54
C GLU A 61 4.04 -4.01 6.82
N PHE A 62 2.89 -4.46 6.33
CA PHE A 62 1.85 -3.61 5.75
C PHE A 62 0.46 -4.25 5.88
N GLY A 63 -0.56 -3.43 5.71
CA GLY A 63 -1.97 -3.81 5.59
C GLY A 63 -2.70 -2.77 4.75
N SER A 64 -3.98 -3.02 4.46
CA SER A 64 -4.78 -2.23 3.52
C SER A 64 -4.05 -1.98 2.20
N ALA A 65 -3.52 -3.06 1.60
CA ALA A 65 -3.01 -2.99 0.23
C ALA A 65 -4.15 -2.58 -0.70
N ASP A 66 -3.93 -1.53 -1.47
CA ASP A 66 -4.90 -0.95 -2.41
C ASP A 66 -4.31 -0.98 -3.83
N GLY A 67 -3.49 0.02 -4.18
CA GLY A 67 -2.94 0.13 -5.52
C GLY A 67 -1.85 -0.90 -5.81
N LEU A 68 -1.96 -1.62 -6.93
CA LEU A 68 -0.98 -2.60 -7.40
C LEU A 68 -0.45 -2.24 -8.79
N SER A 69 0.84 -2.48 -9.04
CA SER A 69 1.41 -2.36 -10.39
C SER A 69 2.66 -3.22 -10.56
N PHE A 70 2.81 -3.80 -11.74
CA PHE A 70 4.05 -4.46 -12.15
C PHE A 70 4.93 -3.49 -12.92
N ASP A 71 6.22 -3.48 -12.63
CA ASP A 71 7.21 -2.86 -13.52
C ASP A 71 7.68 -3.83 -14.63
N HIS A 72 8.41 -3.32 -15.62
CA HIS A 72 8.89 -4.11 -16.76
C HIS A 72 9.83 -5.29 -16.40
N ARG A 73 10.29 -5.40 -15.16
CA ARG A 73 11.13 -6.51 -14.67
C ARG A 73 10.32 -7.56 -13.91
N GLY A 74 9.03 -7.33 -13.71
CA GLY A 74 8.16 -8.21 -12.91
C GLY A 74 8.21 -7.94 -11.41
N VAL A 75 8.73 -6.79 -10.96
CA VAL A 75 8.57 -6.38 -9.56
C VAL A 75 7.13 -5.92 -9.34
N LEU A 76 6.47 -6.47 -8.33
CA LEU A 76 5.16 -6.02 -7.87
C LEU A 76 5.33 -4.89 -6.86
N TRP A 77 4.75 -3.74 -7.18
CA TRP A 77 4.68 -2.56 -6.33
C TRP A 77 3.29 -2.47 -5.71
N ILE A 78 3.26 -2.37 -4.38
CA ILE A 78 2.06 -2.41 -3.54
C ILE A 78 1.95 -1.09 -2.79
N GLN A 79 0.82 -0.43 -2.89
CA GLN A 79 0.53 0.86 -2.27
C GLN A 79 -0.52 0.65 -1.19
N THR A 80 -0.43 1.39 -0.07
CA THR A 80 -1.35 1.20 1.06
C THR A 80 -2.27 2.40 1.28
N ASP A 81 -3.51 2.09 1.65
CA ASP A 81 -4.51 3.04 2.16
C ASP A 81 -5.08 2.57 3.51
N VAL A 82 -4.27 2.74 4.55
CA VAL A 82 -4.72 2.61 5.94
C VAL A 82 -5.43 3.90 6.33
N SER A 83 -6.69 3.78 6.75
CA SER A 83 -7.50 4.91 7.25
C SER A 83 -6.75 5.74 8.29
N SER A 84 -6.84 7.06 8.18
CA SER A 84 -6.31 8.01 9.17
C SER A 84 -6.81 7.76 10.60
N SER A 85 -7.95 7.08 10.77
CA SER A 85 -8.53 6.71 12.07
C SER A 85 -7.85 5.51 12.76
N THR A 86 -7.01 4.76 12.05
CA THR A 86 -6.31 3.58 12.56
C THR A 86 -4.81 3.60 12.27
N ILE A 87 -4.33 4.45 11.37
CA ILE A 87 -2.93 4.52 10.95
C ILE A 87 -1.98 4.74 12.14
N ASN A 88 -0.95 3.89 12.22
CA ASN A 88 0.04 3.87 13.30
C ASN A 88 -0.53 3.82 14.74
N ILE A 89 -1.78 3.37 14.91
CA ILE A 89 -2.42 3.14 16.20
C ILE A 89 -3.17 1.81 16.18
N LYS A 90 -3.68 1.36 17.34
CA LYS A 90 -4.44 0.09 17.46
C LYS A 90 -3.68 -1.07 16.77
N ASP A 91 -4.31 -1.75 15.83
CA ASP A 91 -3.76 -2.86 15.04
C ASP A 91 -2.57 -2.45 14.15
N TYR A 92 -2.51 -1.19 13.70
CA TYR A 92 -1.44 -0.67 12.84
C TYR A 92 -0.29 -0.01 13.62
N LYS A 93 -0.32 -0.05 14.96
CA LYS A 93 0.71 0.58 15.79
C LYS A 93 2.10 0.07 15.43
N GLY A 94 3.00 1.00 15.10
CA GLY A 94 4.38 0.69 14.72
C GLY A 94 4.61 0.50 13.21
N MET A 95 3.55 0.48 12.38
CA MET A 95 3.69 0.38 10.92
C MET A 95 4.00 1.73 10.25
N GLY A 96 3.79 2.85 10.93
CA GLY A 96 4.00 4.20 10.38
C GLY A 96 2.86 4.70 9.49
N ASN A 97 3.15 5.65 8.61
CA ASN A 97 2.18 6.16 7.63
C ASN A 97 2.01 5.17 6.46
N ASN A 98 1.10 5.51 5.55
CA ASN A 98 0.92 4.78 4.30
C ASN A 98 2.21 4.74 3.50
N GLN A 99 2.40 3.67 2.74
CA GLN A 99 3.69 3.28 2.21
C GLN A 99 3.56 2.64 0.83
N MET A 100 4.69 2.54 0.14
CA MET A 100 4.83 1.64 -1.01
C MET A 100 5.82 0.54 -0.66
N VAL A 101 5.43 -0.71 -0.91
CA VAL A 101 6.21 -1.93 -0.68
C VAL A 101 6.46 -2.59 -2.03
N ALA A 102 7.63 -3.17 -2.21
CA ALA A 102 7.99 -3.93 -3.42
C ALA A 102 8.27 -5.39 -3.08
N THR A 103 7.86 -6.29 -3.96
CA THR A 103 8.20 -7.72 -3.90
C THR A 103 8.42 -8.29 -5.30
N ILE A 104 9.23 -9.34 -5.38
CA ILE A 104 9.28 -10.19 -6.57
C ILE A 104 8.37 -11.40 -6.27
N PRO A 105 7.27 -11.60 -7.02
CA PRO A 105 6.38 -12.74 -6.79
C PRO A 105 7.15 -14.06 -6.73
N GLY A 106 6.81 -14.91 -5.76
CA GLY A 106 7.48 -16.19 -5.51
C GLY A 106 8.67 -16.13 -4.54
N THR A 107 9.24 -14.97 -4.23
CA THR A 107 10.36 -14.86 -3.26
C THR A 107 9.90 -14.75 -1.80
N ASN A 108 8.66 -14.30 -1.59
CA ASN A 108 8.10 -13.89 -0.29
C ASN A 108 8.95 -12.83 0.46
N GLU A 109 9.78 -12.07 -0.25
CA GLU A 109 10.53 -10.95 0.30
C GLU A 109 9.83 -9.63 -0.04
N PHE A 110 9.52 -8.85 0.99
CA PHE A 110 8.80 -7.58 0.87
C PHE A 110 9.66 -6.46 1.46
N ARG A 111 9.99 -5.46 0.65
CA ARG A 111 10.81 -4.33 1.05
C ARG A 111 10.03 -3.04 0.93
N ARG A 112 10.00 -2.25 2.01
CA ARG A 112 9.43 -0.89 1.98
C ARG A 112 10.31 -0.01 1.11
N PHE A 113 9.72 0.62 0.10
CA PHE A 113 10.42 1.52 -0.81
C PHE A 113 10.24 2.99 -0.38
N LEU A 114 9.04 3.39 0.01
CA LEU A 114 8.77 4.74 0.52
C LEU A 114 7.67 4.74 1.59
N THR A 115 7.62 5.85 2.34
CA THR A 115 6.55 6.20 3.29
C THR A 115 6.04 7.60 2.97
N GLY A 116 4.72 7.77 2.94
CA GLY A 116 4.06 9.04 2.67
C GLY A 116 4.04 10.00 3.86
N PRO A 117 3.66 11.27 3.60
CA PRO A 117 3.41 12.25 4.66
C PRO A 117 2.22 11.86 5.56
N ARG A 118 1.97 12.66 6.60
CA ARG A 118 0.86 12.43 7.53
C ARG A 118 -0.49 12.61 6.85
N GLY A 119 -1.43 11.73 7.17
CA GLY A 119 -2.83 11.79 6.71
C GLY A 119 -3.01 11.59 5.22
N CYS A 120 -2.06 10.97 4.51
CA CYS A 120 -2.23 10.59 3.11
C CYS A 120 -2.44 9.08 2.97
N GLU A 121 -2.92 8.67 1.80
CA GLU A 121 -2.64 7.35 1.22
C GLU A 121 -1.52 7.45 0.17
N ILE A 122 -0.96 6.31 -0.19
CA ILE A 122 -0.12 6.18 -1.38
C ILE A 122 -0.98 5.53 -2.46
N THR A 123 -1.04 6.12 -3.64
CA THR A 123 -1.87 5.61 -4.74
C THR A 123 -1.37 6.11 -6.09
N GLY A 124 -1.89 5.57 -7.19
CA GLY A 124 -1.58 5.97 -8.56
C GLY A 124 -0.08 5.93 -8.92
N ILE A 125 0.34 4.86 -9.58
CA ILE A 125 1.73 4.58 -9.94
C ILE A 125 1.92 4.47 -11.45
N ALA A 126 3.02 5.02 -11.96
CA ALA A 126 3.46 4.80 -13.34
C ALA A 126 5.00 4.86 -13.45
N PHE A 127 5.56 4.11 -14.40
CA PHE A 127 7.00 4.14 -14.71
C PHE A 127 7.22 4.69 -16.12
N THR A 128 8.36 5.34 -16.34
CA THR A 128 8.87 5.50 -17.72
C THR A 128 9.22 4.14 -18.32
N PRO A 129 9.21 3.99 -19.67
CA PRO A 129 9.50 2.72 -20.33
C PRO A 129 10.87 2.10 -19.96
N ASP A 130 11.84 2.93 -19.58
CA ASP A 130 13.18 2.51 -19.15
C ASP A 130 13.29 2.19 -17.64
N ASN A 131 12.19 2.26 -16.89
CA ASN A 131 12.12 2.14 -15.42
C ASN A 131 13.05 3.09 -14.64
N ARG A 132 13.53 4.20 -15.22
CA ARG A 132 14.42 5.15 -14.53
C ARG A 132 13.67 6.25 -13.78
N THR A 133 12.40 6.47 -14.10
CA THR A 133 11.54 7.43 -13.43
C THR A 133 10.26 6.76 -12.97
N LEU A 134 9.90 7.01 -11.71
CA LEU A 134 8.66 6.56 -11.09
C LEU A 134 7.79 7.77 -10.75
N PHE A 135 6.56 7.78 -11.22
CA PHE A 135 5.50 8.71 -10.82
C PHE A 135 4.61 8.03 -9.79
N ILE A 136 4.39 8.68 -8.65
CA ILE A 136 3.54 8.15 -7.57
C ILE A 136 2.69 9.27 -6.97
N ASN A 137 1.41 9.03 -6.70
CA ASN A 137 0.55 10.04 -6.08
C ASN A 137 0.53 9.92 -4.56
N ILE A 138 0.56 11.09 -3.94
CA ILE A 138 0.22 11.28 -2.53
C ILE A 138 -1.18 11.89 -2.51
N GLN A 139 -2.18 11.10 -2.11
CA GLN A 139 -3.57 11.56 -2.07
C GLN A 139 -3.92 12.08 -0.68
N HIS A 140 -4.70 13.17 -0.66
CA HIS A 140 -5.33 13.78 0.51
C HIS A 140 -4.43 14.01 1.74
N PRO A 141 -3.16 14.43 1.60
CA PRO A 141 -2.29 14.66 2.75
C PRO A 141 -2.97 15.61 3.74
N GLY A 142 -2.94 15.27 5.03
CA GLY A 142 -3.59 16.06 6.07
C GLY A 142 -5.03 15.66 6.41
N GLU A 143 -5.55 14.54 5.90
CA GLU A 143 -6.82 13.99 6.37
C GLU A 143 -6.79 13.77 7.91
N PRO A 144 -7.78 14.27 8.66
CA PRO A 144 -7.86 14.03 10.11
C PRO A 144 -8.27 12.60 10.43
N SER A 145 -7.95 12.14 11.65
CA SER A 145 -8.37 10.82 12.12
C SER A 145 -9.87 10.69 12.35
N GLU A 146 -10.56 11.82 12.54
CA GLU A 146 -12.00 11.91 12.79
C GLU A 146 -12.57 13.19 12.16
N GLY A 147 -13.80 13.12 11.66
CA GLY A 147 -14.55 14.27 11.16
C GLY A 147 -13.98 14.86 9.86
N LEU A 148 -14.41 16.11 9.58
CA LEU A 148 -13.97 16.86 8.39
C LEU A 148 -12.76 17.74 8.73
N SER A 149 -11.95 18.04 7.72
CA SER A 149 -10.84 18.99 7.86
C SER A 149 -11.33 20.39 8.26
N ASP A 150 -10.69 21.01 9.25
CA ASP A 150 -10.99 22.39 9.65
C ASP A 150 -10.34 23.40 8.68
N PRO A 151 -11.12 24.21 7.95
CA PRO A 151 -10.57 25.20 7.03
C PRO A 151 -9.82 26.34 7.72
N GLN A 152 -10.03 26.59 9.02
CA GLN A 152 -9.32 27.62 9.79
C GLN A 152 -7.94 27.15 10.25
N HIS A 153 -7.74 25.84 10.39
CA HIS A 153 -6.47 25.23 10.79
C HIS A 153 -6.02 24.16 9.78
N PRO A 154 -5.79 24.54 8.51
CA PRO A 154 -5.58 23.58 7.42
C PRO A 154 -4.29 22.78 7.56
N THR A 155 -3.36 23.20 8.41
CA THR A 155 -2.06 22.55 8.64
C THR A 155 -2.00 21.68 9.90
N ALA A 156 -3.12 21.46 10.58
CA ALA A 156 -3.16 20.72 11.85
C ALA A 156 -2.58 19.29 11.76
N VAL A 157 -2.71 18.63 10.60
CA VAL A 157 -2.23 17.26 10.38
C VAL A 157 -0.98 17.21 9.50
N SER A 158 -0.93 18.01 8.43
CA SER A 158 0.17 18.01 7.47
C SER A 158 0.37 19.42 6.92
N SER A 159 1.57 19.71 6.44
CA SER A 159 1.91 20.89 5.64
C SER A 159 2.58 20.49 4.31
N TRP A 160 2.50 19.21 3.95
CA TRP A 160 3.09 18.67 2.73
C TRP A 160 2.36 19.20 1.46
N PRO A 161 3.07 19.47 0.35
CA PRO A 161 4.50 19.21 0.11
C PRO A 161 5.45 20.31 0.56
N ASP A 162 4.93 21.50 0.85
CA ASP A 162 5.74 22.73 0.91
C ASP A 162 6.31 23.03 2.33
N GLY A 163 5.94 22.24 3.34
CA GLY A 163 6.50 22.30 4.71
C GLY A 163 5.96 23.47 5.57
N ASP A 164 6.65 23.83 6.65
CA ASP A 164 6.12 24.77 7.68
C ASP A 164 5.80 26.18 7.18
N LYS A 165 6.34 26.57 6.03
CA LYS A 165 6.05 27.87 5.39
C LYS A 165 4.82 27.82 4.48
N ALA A 166 4.22 26.65 4.31
CA ALA A 166 3.10 26.40 3.42
C ALA A 166 1.74 26.72 4.06
N GLY A 167 0.75 26.88 3.18
CA GLY A 167 -0.66 26.88 3.56
C GLY A 167 -1.25 25.46 3.58
N ARG A 168 -2.45 25.33 3.03
CA ARG A 168 -3.21 24.07 2.99
C ARG A 168 -2.43 22.94 2.27
N PRO A 169 -2.42 21.71 2.82
CA PRO A 169 -1.88 20.53 2.15
C PRO A 169 -2.48 20.27 0.78
N ARG A 170 -1.69 19.68 -0.12
CA ARG A 170 -2.09 19.46 -1.51
C ARG A 170 -1.71 18.07 -1.97
N SER A 171 -2.70 17.30 -2.46
CA SER A 171 -2.42 16.08 -3.22
C SER A 171 -1.47 16.40 -4.36
N SER A 172 -0.45 15.58 -4.57
CA SER A 172 0.53 15.81 -5.63
C SER A 172 1.07 14.50 -6.18
N THR A 173 1.48 14.54 -7.45
CA THR A 173 2.31 13.50 -8.06
C THR A 173 3.77 13.79 -7.75
N VAL A 174 4.46 12.80 -7.18
CA VAL A 174 5.90 12.84 -6.92
C VAL A 174 6.63 12.11 -8.04
N VAL A 175 7.71 12.71 -8.51
CA VAL A 175 8.64 12.10 -9.46
C VAL A 175 9.85 11.59 -8.69
N ILE A 176 10.05 10.28 -8.68
CA ILE A 176 11.17 9.62 -8.02
C ILE A 176 12.16 9.19 -9.09
N VAL A 177 13.41 9.62 -8.91
CA VAL A 177 14.56 9.24 -9.74
C VAL A 177 15.69 8.78 -8.83
N LYS A 178 16.51 7.85 -9.31
CA LYS A 178 17.73 7.44 -8.61
C LYS A 178 18.82 8.50 -8.85
N ALA A 179 19.61 8.86 -7.83
CA ALA A 179 20.59 9.93 -7.94
C ALA A 179 21.71 9.65 -8.97
N ASP A 180 22.02 8.38 -9.22
CA ASP A 180 22.94 7.91 -10.24
C ASP A 180 22.28 7.73 -11.62
N GLY A 181 21.00 8.09 -11.75
CA GLY A 181 20.18 7.89 -12.94
C GLY A 181 19.80 6.44 -13.21
N GLY A 182 20.13 5.49 -12.34
CA GLY A 182 19.86 4.07 -12.52
C GLY A 182 18.37 3.70 -12.49
N ILE A 183 18.10 2.41 -12.68
CA ILE A 183 16.74 1.85 -12.67
C ILE A 183 16.17 1.93 -11.24
N ILE A 184 14.90 2.29 -11.13
CA ILE A 184 14.20 2.34 -9.84
C ILE A 184 14.14 0.94 -9.22
N GLY A 185 14.55 0.79 -7.97
CA GLY A 185 14.52 -0.49 -7.26
C GLY A 185 15.57 -1.51 -7.72
N THR A 186 16.70 -1.07 -8.29
CA THR A 186 17.95 -1.87 -8.40
C THR A 186 19.00 -1.38 -7.43
#